data_AF-A0A0M0G011-F1
#
_entry.id   AF-A0A0M0G011-F1
#
_cell.length_a   1.000
_cell.length_b   1.000
_cell.length_c   1.000
_cell.angle_alpha   90.00
_cell.angle_beta   90.00
_cell.angle_gamma   90.00
#
_symmetry.space_group_name_H-M   'P 1'
#
loop_
_entity.id
_entity.type
_entity.pdbx_description
1 polymer ?
#
loop_
_entity_poly.entity_id
_entity_poly.type
_entity_poly.pdbx_seq_one_letter_code
_entity_poly.pdbx_strand_id
1 'polypeptide(L)'
;MKKRLLIVLTVMLLSIISFQVFAQENTTPQQSSEKKQVKAEKETKQKTRPIGHKGEEFVLLDSLQKKKAELEEQLKVQEEGITPVRIQIPSMDIDTKVIPVGLKESGEMDVPESTEVTGWYDRGPKPGGKGSSVVAGHVDSKKGPAIFFYLKNIEVGETITLTDENGNERTFKVKSKESYPYNDAPIEKIFGPSDKRKLNVITCTGTFDHDKHEYPDRLVVYTELISEKQKQEEKTPEPPTDVTQESNVINWHAVRADDVIGYRVYKKSASEEEYTHVASISAHERKSFFDENHEEGDSYYVTTVNIQENESKPSEKVPGE
;
A
#
# COMPACT_ATOMS: atom_id res chain seq x y z
N MET A 1 -42.31 -27.22 45.80
CA MET A 1 -41.44 -27.40 46.99
C MET A 1 -40.12 -26.65 46.74
N LYS A 2 -39.42 -25.98 47.69
CA LYS A 2 -38.62 -26.48 48.85
C LYS A 2 -37.70 -27.65 48.42
N LYS A 3 -36.37 -27.66 48.63
CA LYS A 3 -35.44 -26.98 49.58
C LYS A 3 -34.19 -26.46 48.81
N ARG A 4 -33.30 -25.53 49.20
CA ARG A 4 -32.79 -24.91 50.46
C ARG A 4 -31.81 -25.73 51.34
N LEU A 5 -30.49 -25.47 51.19
CA LEU A 5 -29.42 -25.28 52.21
C LEU A 5 -28.12 -24.85 51.46
N LEU A 6 -27.25 -23.87 51.79
CA LEU A 6 -26.91 -23.05 52.99
C LEU A 6 -25.85 -23.67 53.94
N ILE A 7 -25.08 -22.80 54.65
CA ILE A 7 -24.15 -23.04 55.82
C ILE A 7 -22.70 -23.44 55.44
N VAL A 8 -21.54 -23.00 56.02
CA VAL A 8 -21.05 -22.00 57.05
C VAL A 8 -19.48 -21.99 56.98
N LEU A 9 -18.61 -21.10 57.52
CA LEU A 9 -18.53 -19.64 57.83
C LEU A 9 -17.11 -19.33 58.45
N THR A 10 -16.63 -18.07 58.46
CA THR A 10 -15.46 -17.54 59.25
C THR A 10 -14.05 -18.10 58.89
N VAL A 11 -12.88 -17.53 59.23
CA VAL A 11 -12.34 -16.55 60.22
C VAL A 11 -11.28 -15.65 59.48
N MET A 12 -10.97 -14.36 59.67
CA MET A 12 -11.15 -13.26 60.66
C MET A 12 -9.90 -12.94 61.56
N LEU A 13 -9.70 -11.66 61.95
CA LEU A 13 -8.51 -11.07 62.65
C LEU A 13 -7.23 -10.96 61.77
N LEU A 14 -6.29 -10.01 61.95
CA LEU A 14 -6.13 -8.91 62.93
C LEU A 14 -5.41 -7.67 62.29
N SER A 15 -5.44 -6.53 62.98
CA SER A 15 -4.78 -5.25 62.64
C SER A 15 -3.51 -5.00 63.46
N ILE A 16 -2.68 -3.97 63.13
CA ILE A 16 -1.96 -3.08 64.09
C ILE A 16 -1.05 -2.00 63.41
N ILE A 17 -1.11 -0.75 63.94
CA ILE A 17 -0.10 0.35 64.04
C ILE A 17 0.76 0.70 62.80
N SER A 18 0.85 1.91 62.21
CA SER A 18 0.67 3.34 62.59
C SER A 18 1.87 4.08 63.23
N PHE A 19 2.52 5.02 62.54
CA PHE A 19 3.06 6.27 63.13
C PHE A 19 3.51 7.28 62.06
N GLN A 20 3.22 8.56 62.26
CA GLN A 20 3.94 9.69 61.62
C GLN A 20 4.62 10.49 62.73
N VAL A 21 5.83 11.02 62.50
CA VAL A 21 6.55 11.86 63.47
C VAL A 21 6.78 13.24 62.87
N PHE A 22 6.42 14.27 63.65
CA PHE A 22 6.65 15.69 63.35
C PHE A 22 7.72 16.22 64.32
N ALA A 23 8.81 16.79 63.80
CA ALA A 23 9.81 17.55 64.55
C ALA A 23 10.76 18.28 63.58
N GLN A 24 11.17 19.54 63.79
CA GLN A 24 10.64 20.61 64.64
C GLN A 24 11.20 21.95 64.11
N GLU A 25 10.43 23.05 64.16
CA GLU A 25 10.92 24.39 63.79
C GLU A 25 11.68 25.10 64.93
N ASN A 26 12.70 25.89 64.55
CA ASN A 26 13.38 26.99 65.26
C ASN A 26 14.64 27.35 64.42
N THR A 27 15.05 28.60 64.12
CA THR A 27 14.65 29.97 64.55
C THR A 27 14.85 31.00 63.41
N THR A 28 14.14 32.13 63.49
CA THR A 28 14.23 33.38 62.68
C THR A 28 15.34 34.36 63.15
N PRO A 29 15.58 35.56 62.55
CA PRO A 29 15.27 36.11 61.20
C PRO A 29 16.44 36.92 60.51
N GLN A 30 16.11 37.62 59.40
CA GLN A 30 16.58 38.97 58.98
C GLN A 30 17.83 39.23 58.07
N GLN A 31 17.53 39.73 56.86
CA GLN A 31 17.99 40.99 56.23
C GLN A 31 19.43 41.24 55.68
N SER A 32 19.50 42.27 54.81
CA SER A 32 20.68 42.95 54.19
C SER A 32 21.36 42.13 53.07
N SER A 33 21.29 42.56 51.80
CA SER A 33 22.18 43.49 51.05
C SER A 33 23.59 42.93 50.78
N GLU A 34 24.27 43.17 49.65
CA GLU A 34 24.17 44.30 48.71
C GLU A 34 24.55 43.92 47.24
N LYS A 35 24.57 44.90 46.33
CA LYS A 35 24.95 44.73 44.90
C LYS A 35 26.46 44.55 44.71
N LYS A 36 26.86 43.75 43.71
CA LYS A 36 27.63 44.24 42.55
C LYS A 36 27.72 43.22 41.40
N GLN A 37 27.83 43.75 40.18
CA GLN A 37 28.12 42.98 38.98
C GLN A 37 29.63 42.71 38.89
N VAL A 38 30.01 41.50 38.47
CA VAL A 38 31.24 41.28 37.70
C VAL A 38 30.90 40.38 36.51
N LYS A 39 31.52 40.66 35.37
CA LYS A 39 31.32 39.97 34.09
C LYS A 39 32.09 38.65 34.08
N ALA A 40 31.42 37.54 33.77
CA ALA A 40 32.06 36.26 33.48
C ALA A 40 31.38 35.60 32.28
N GLU A 41 32.19 35.04 31.40
CA GLU A 41 31.83 34.49 30.09
C GLU A 41 32.19 33.00 30.09
N LYS A 42 31.22 32.12 29.84
CA LYS A 42 31.44 30.77 29.27
C LYS A 42 30.15 30.00 28.95
N GLU A 43 30.12 29.49 27.72
CA GLU A 43 29.74 28.12 27.33
C GLU A 43 28.42 27.49 27.80
N THR A 44 27.56 27.27 26.80
CA THR A 44 27.05 25.93 26.44
C THR A 44 26.13 25.21 27.42
N LYS A 45 24.83 25.25 27.10
CA LYS A 45 24.02 24.02 27.01
C LYS A 45 22.98 24.12 25.89
N GLN A 46 23.42 23.70 24.71
CA GLN A 46 22.57 23.47 23.53
C GLN A 46 21.51 22.42 23.91
N LYS A 47 20.22 22.78 23.89
CA LYS A 47 19.15 21.81 24.12
C LYS A 47 19.11 20.84 22.95
N THR A 48 19.36 19.55 23.23
CA THR A 48 19.23 18.47 22.25
C THR A 48 17.81 18.38 21.71
N ARG A 49 17.69 17.93 20.45
CA ARG A 49 16.41 17.76 19.74
C ARG A 49 15.52 16.73 20.46
N PRO A 50 14.18 16.78 20.29
CA PRO A 50 13.31 15.73 20.78
C PRO A 50 13.71 14.37 20.19
N ILE A 51 13.70 13.34 21.02
CA ILE A 51 13.97 11.96 20.60
C ILE A 51 12.75 11.47 19.81
N GLY A 52 12.97 11.00 18.59
CA GLY A 52 11.92 10.41 17.74
C GLY A 52 11.30 9.15 18.34
N HIS A 53 10.12 8.76 17.84
CA HIS A 53 9.53 7.48 18.23
C HIS A 53 10.45 6.31 17.82
N LYS A 54 10.59 5.32 18.71
CA LYS A 54 11.49 4.17 18.48
C LYS A 54 11.04 3.36 17.26
N GLY A 55 11.77 3.46 16.16
CA GLY A 55 11.70 2.54 15.02
C GLY A 55 11.64 3.19 13.64
N GLU A 56 11.37 4.49 13.55
CA GLU A 56 11.22 5.19 12.26
C GLU A 56 12.52 5.91 11.85
N GLU A 57 12.86 5.83 10.57
CA GLU A 57 14.07 6.44 9.98
C GLU A 57 13.96 7.96 9.82
N PHE A 58 12.75 8.46 9.56
CA PHE A 58 12.45 9.87 9.34
C PHE A 58 11.28 10.32 10.21
N VAL A 59 11.39 11.49 10.83
CA VAL A 59 10.29 12.07 11.63
C VAL A 59 9.38 12.90 10.73
N LEU A 60 8.17 12.38 10.49
CA LEU A 60 7.16 12.98 9.61
C LEU A 60 6.41 14.14 10.26
N LEU A 61 6.16 15.21 9.51
CA LEU A 61 5.21 16.27 9.86
C LEU A 61 3.76 15.78 9.71
N ASP A 62 2.82 16.35 10.47
CA ASP A 62 1.39 16.03 10.43
C ASP A 62 0.79 15.99 9.01
N SER A 63 1.23 16.88 8.12
CA SER A 63 0.82 16.91 6.71
C SER A 63 1.29 15.69 5.91
N LEU A 64 2.52 15.22 6.17
CA LEU A 64 3.05 13.99 5.60
C LEU A 64 2.42 12.76 6.25
N GLN A 65 2.18 12.76 7.57
CA GLN A 65 1.46 11.66 8.25
C GLN A 65 0.06 11.48 7.64
N LYS A 66 -0.68 12.59 7.42
CA LYS A 66 -1.98 12.57 6.74
C LYS A 66 -1.87 12.05 5.31
N LYS A 67 -0.88 12.52 4.54
CA LYS A 67 -0.67 12.07 3.15
C LYS A 67 -0.24 10.58 3.06
N LYS A 68 0.49 10.06 4.06
CA LYS A 68 0.83 8.63 4.17
C LYS A 68 -0.41 7.79 4.47
N ALA A 69 -1.27 8.22 5.40
CA ALA A 69 -2.54 7.54 5.66
C ALA A 69 -3.50 7.57 4.44
N GLU A 70 -3.53 8.67 3.68
CA GLU A 70 -4.30 8.77 2.43
C GLU A 70 -3.76 7.82 1.34
N LEU A 71 -2.44 7.68 1.24
CA LEU A 71 -1.76 6.71 0.36
C LEU A 71 -1.99 5.25 0.80
N GLU A 72 -1.92 4.96 2.10
CA GLU A 72 -2.15 3.62 2.65
C GLU A 72 -3.58 3.14 2.39
N GLU A 73 -4.58 4.02 2.51
CA GLU A 73 -5.96 3.69 2.14
C GLU A 73 -6.14 3.54 0.62
N GLN A 74 -5.42 4.31 -0.22
CA GLN A 74 -5.40 4.10 -1.67
C GLN A 74 -4.78 2.75 -2.06
N LEU A 75 -3.68 2.34 -1.41
CA LEU A 75 -3.05 1.02 -1.59
C LEU A 75 -3.97 -0.11 -1.13
N LYS A 76 -4.72 0.08 -0.04
CA LYS A 76 -5.76 -0.86 0.42
C LYS A 76 -6.92 -0.96 -0.57
N VAL A 77 -7.39 0.15 -1.14
CA VAL A 77 -8.40 0.13 -2.24
C VAL A 77 -7.84 -0.57 -3.49
N GLN A 78 -6.54 -0.46 -3.77
CA GLN A 78 -5.88 -1.25 -4.81
C GLN A 78 -5.89 -2.76 -4.51
N GLU A 79 -5.65 -3.18 -3.27
CA GLU A 79 -5.78 -4.59 -2.84
C GLU A 79 -7.24 -5.11 -2.95
N GLU A 80 -8.24 -4.26 -2.69
CA GLU A 80 -9.67 -4.60 -2.82
C GLU A 80 -10.11 -4.75 -4.28
N GLY A 81 -9.45 -4.08 -5.23
CA GLY A 81 -9.74 -4.14 -6.66
C GLY A 81 -10.64 -3.01 -7.19
N ILE A 82 -10.82 -2.99 -8.52
CA ILE A 82 -11.50 -1.90 -9.25
C ILE A 82 -12.97 -2.19 -9.56
N THR A 83 -13.77 -1.14 -9.78
CA THR A 83 -15.08 -1.28 -10.46
C THR A 83 -14.86 -1.16 -11.98
N PRO A 84 -14.97 -2.24 -12.77
CA PRO A 84 -14.65 -2.21 -14.19
C PRO A 84 -15.74 -1.50 -15.02
N VAL A 85 -15.34 -0.62 -15.94
CA VAL A 85 -16.22 0.00 -16.94
C VAL A 85 -15.88 -0.40 -18.37
N ARG A 86 -14.70 -1.01 -18.58
CA ARG A 86 -14.16 -1.40 -19.89
C ARG A 86 -13.32 -2.67 -19.80
N ILE A 87 -13.39 -3.52 -20.82
CA ILE A 87 -12.58 -4.73 -21.00
C ILE A 87 -11.88 -4.70 -22.36
N GLN A 88 -10.63 -5.16 -22.39
CA GLN A 88 -9.84 -5.38 -23.60
C GLN A 88 -9.29 -6.81 -23.63
N ILE A 89 -9.39 -7.48 -24.78
CA ILE A 89 -8.72 -8.75 -25.09
C ILE A 89 -8.05 -8.61 -26.46
N PRO A 90 -6.79 -8.11 -26.53
CA PRO A 90 -6.18 -7.69 -27.80
C PRO A 90 -6.01 -8.79 -28.84
N SER A 91 -5.86 -10.05 -28.44
CA SER A 91 -5.76 -11.19 -29.38
C SER A 91 -7.05 -11.48 -30.13
N MET A 92 -8.19 -11.02 -29.63
CA MET A 92 -9.53 -11.27 -30.16
C MET A 92 -10.20 -10.01 -30.74
N ASP A 93 -9.45 -8.89 -30.84
CA ASP A 93 -9.94 -7.55 -31.22
C ASP A 93 -11.14 -7.06 -30.37
N ILE A 94 -11.17 -7.45 -29.09
CA ILE A 94 -12.22 -7.05 -28.15
C ILE A 94 -11.78 -5.78 -27.43
N ASP A 95 -12.55 -4.71 -27.57
CA ASP A 95 -12.53 -3.49 -26.76
C ASP A 95 -13.97 -3.03 -26.55
N THR A 96 -14.52 -3.21 -25.34
CA THR A 96 -15.93 -2.88 -25.07
C THR A 96 -16.18 -2.52 -23.61
N LYS A 97 -17.41 -2.06 -23.34
CA LYS A 97 -17.90 -1.73 -22.00
C LYS A 97 -18.09 -2.98 -21.13
N VAL A 98 -17.86 -2.77 -19.85
CA VAL A 98 -18.29 -3.66 -18.77
C VAL A 98 -19.42 -2.94 -18.02
N ILE A 99 -20.51 -3.66 -17.73
CA ILE A 99 -21.58 -3.19 -16.84
C ILE A 99 -21.67 -4.10 -15.61
N PRO A 100 -22.09 -3.60 -14.44
CA PRO A 100 -22.41 -4.47 -13.30
C PRO A 100 -23.65 -5.32 -13.62
N VAL A 101 -23.61 -6.60 -13.28
CA VAL A 101 -24.73 -7.54 -13.36
C VAL A 101 -24.83 -8.33 -12.04
N GLY A 102 -26.05 -8.55 -11.58
CA GLY A 102 -26.33 -9.20 -10.29
C GLY A 102 -26.67 -10.69 -10.44
N LEU A 103 -27.66 -11.12 -9.65
CA LEU A 103 -28.33 -12.41 -9.80
C LEU A 103 -29.78 -12.21 -10.25
N LYS A 104 -30.27 -13.12 -11.08
CA LYS A 104 -31.70 -13.27 -11.40
C LYS A 104 -32.47 -13.86 -10.20
N GLU A 105 -33.80 -13.86 -10.25
CA GLU A 105 -34.65 -14.53 -9.26
C GLU A 105 -34.39 -16.04 -9.14
N SER A 106 -33.88 -16.68 -10.21
CA SER A 106 -33.44 -18.08 -10.22
C SER A 106 -32.13 -18.35 -9.45
N GLY A 107 -31.42 -17.30 -9.01
CA GLY A 107 -30.09 -17.41 -8.41
C GLY A 107 -28.94 -17.53 -9.41
N GLU A 108 -29.23 -17.58 -10.72
CA GLU A 108 -28.21 -17.49 -11.77
C GLU A 108 -27.55 -16.10 -11.81
N MET A 109 -26.27 -16.04 -12.19
CA MET A 109 -25.63 -14.80 -12.63
C MET A 109 -26.39 -14.22 -13.82
N ASP A 110 -26.68 -12.92 -13.76
CA ASP A 110 -27.35 -12.22 -14.84
C ASP A 110 -26.37 -11.79 -15.96
N VAL A 111 -26.89 -11.46 -17.15
CA VAL A 111 -26.08 -11.12 -18.33
C VAL A 111 -26.63 -9.88 -19.04
N PRO A 112 -25.79 -9.08 -19.74
CA PRO A 112 -26.27 -7.88 -20.42
C PRO A 112 -27.36 -8.17 -21.47
N GLU A 113 -28.32 -7.28 -21.64
CA GLU A 113 -29.29 -7.37 -22.74
C GLU A 113 -28.63 -7.21 -24.13
N SER A 114 -27.53 -6.45 -24.20
CA SER A 114 -26.77 -6.24 -25.44
C SER A 114 -25.71 -7.30 -25.65
N THR A 115 -25.63 -7.80 -26.89
CA THR A 115 -24.64 -8.76 -27.39
C THR A 115 -23.24 -8.16 -27.61
N GLU A 116 -23.10 -6.83 -27.49
CA GLU A 116 -21.88 -6.08 -27.80
C GLU A 116 -21.07 -5.69 -26.55
N VAL A 117 -21.61 -5.91 -25.34
CA VAL A 117 -20.99 -5.52 -24.06
C VAL A 117 -20.87 -6.72 -23.12
N THR A 118 -20.13 -6.55 -22.04
CA THR A 118 -19.86 -7.61 -21.05
C THR A 118 -20.42 -7.24 -19.67
N GLY A 119 -20.77 -8.24 -18.86
CA GLY A 119 -21.30 -8.07 -17.51
C GLY A 119 -20.31 -8.56 -16.45
N TRP A 120 -19.93 -7.72 -15.50
CA TRP A 120 -19.16 -8.11 -14.31
C TRP A 120 -20.09 -8.44 -13.14
N TYR A 121 -19.86 -9.57 -12.47
CA TYR A 121 -20.68 -10.01 -11.33
C TYR A 121 -20.45 -9.12 -10.09
N ASP A 122 -21.39 -8.20 -9.82
CA ASP A 122 -21.21 -7.10 -8.86
C ASP A 122 -21.19 -7.52 -7.38
N ARG A 123 -21.69 -8.73 -7.07
CA ARG A 123 -21.66 -9.33 -5.73
C ARG A 123 -20.43 -10.21 -5.48
N GLY A 124 -19.58 -10.38 -6.47
CA GLY A 124 -18.32 -11.11 -6.36
C GLY A 124 -17.15 -10.20 -5.94
N PRO A 125 -15.95 -10.77 -5.79
CA PRO A 125 -14.72 -9.99 -5.71
C PRO A 125 -14.58 -9.07 -6.92
N LYS A 126 -14.15 -7.82 -6.69
CA LYS A 126 -13.77 -6.89 -7.75
C LYS A 126 -12.56 -7.42 -8.53
N PRO A 127 -12.39 -7.09 -9.82
CA PRO A 127 -11.15 -7.34 -10.55
C PRO A 127 -9.94 -6.72 -9.84
N GLY A 128 -8.95 -7.56 -9.52
CA GLY A 128 -7.78 -7.15 -8.74
C GLY A 128 -7.96 -7.33 -7.23
N GLY A 129 -9.17 -7.63 -6.75
CA GLY A 129 -9.36 -8.14 -5.39
C GLY A 129 -8.73 -9.52 -5.20
N LYS A 130 -8.50 -9.92 -3.94
CA LYS A 130 -8.28 -11.34 -3.60
C LYS A 130 -9.60 -12.09 -3.83
N GLY A 131 -9.56 -13.18 -4.60
CA GLY A 131 -10.74 -13.99 -4.95
C GLY A 131 -10.94 -14.15 -6.46
N SER A 132 -12.12 -14.65 -6.82
CA SER A 132 -12.53 -14.96 -8.20
C SER A 132 -13.50 -13.91 -8.74
N SER A 133 -12.99 -12.83 -9.35
CA SER A 133 -13.84 -11.91 -10.12
C SER A 133 -14.38 -12.60 -11.36
N VAL A 134 -15.64 -12.35 -11.74
CA VAL A 134 -16.28 -13.00 -12.89
C VAL A 134 -16.81 -11.98 -13.89
N VAL A 135 -16.51 -12.18 -15.19
CA VAL A 135 -17.09 -11.42 -16.30
C VAL A 135 -17.74 -12.38 -17.30
N ALA A 136 -18.97 -12.10 -17.69
CA ALA A 136 -19.74 -12.88 -18.67
C ALA A 136 -20.04 -12.06 -19.93
N GLY A 137 -20.24 -12.75 -21.05
CA GLY A 137 -20.64 -12.13 -22.32
C GLY A 137 -21.21 -13.16 -23.30
N HIS A 138 -22.07 -12.69 -24.21
CA HIS A 138 -22.76 -13.55 -25.18
C HIS A 138 -21.80 -14.15 -26.20
N VAL A 139 -22.05 -15.40 -26.59
CA VAL A 139 -21.31 -16.08 -27.66
C VAL A 139 -21.83 -15.65 -29.03
N ASP A 140 -23.14 -15.67 -29.24
CA ASP A 140 -23.79 -15.24 -30.47
C ASP A 140 -25.21 -14.71 -30.24
N SER A 141 -25.97 -14.57 -31.33
CA SER A 141 -27.35 -14.15 -31.33
C SER A 141 -28.06 -14.62 -32.61
N LYS A 142 -29.39 -14.46 -32.66
CA LYS A 142 -30.19 -14.66 -33.88
C LYS A 142 -29.80 -13.75 -35.06
N LYS A 143 -28.89 -12.79 -34.87
CA LYS A 143 -28.34 -11.90 -35.92
C LYS A 143 -26.91 -12.29 -36.35
N GLY A 144 -26.26 -13.22 -35.66
CA GLY A 144 -24.84 -13.57 -35.86
C GLY A 144 -24.00 -13.46 -34.58
N PRO A 145 -22.66 -13.55 -34.70
CA PRO A 145 -21.70 -13.48 -33.61
C PRO A 145 -21.92 -12.33 -32.61
N ALA A 146 -21.56 -12.59 -31.35
CA ALA A 146 -21.58 -11.63 -30.26
C ALA A 146 -20.17 -11.49 -29.64
N ILE A 147 -20.03 -10.65 -28.62
CA ILE A 147 -18.73 -10.20 -28.08
C ILE A 147 -17.73 -11.31 -27.75
N PHE A 148 -18.19 -12.48 -27.29
CA PHE A 148 -17.32 -13.62 -26.92
C PHE A 148 -17.37 -14.81 -27.90
N PHE A 149 -17.88 -14.63 -29.14
CA PHE A 149 -17.93 -15.68 -30.18
C PHE A 149 -16.58 -16.38 -30.42
N TYR A 150 -15.50 -15.59 -30.40
CA TYR A 150 -14.13 -16.06 -30.63
C TYR A 150 -13.38 -16.41 -29.34
N LEU A 151 -13.97 -16.23 -28.14
CA LEU A 151 -13.27 -16.47 -26.86
C LEU A 151 -12.73 -17.90 -26.71
N LYS A 152 -13.35 -18.89 -27.37
CA LYS A 152 -12.84 -20.27 -27.49
C LYS A 152 -11.44 -20.37 -28.10
N ASN A 153 -11.01 -19.39 -28.89
CA ASN A 153 -9.69 -19.34 -29.52
C ASN A 153 -8.59 -18.88 -28.55
N ILE A 154 -8.91 -18.10 -27.51
CA ILE A 154 -7.92 -17.44 -26.61
C ILE A 154 -6.86 -18.42 -26.08
N GLU A 155 -5.58 -18.02 -26.09
CA GLU A 155 -4.46 -18.92 -25.77
C GLU A 155 -3.88 -18.72 -24.37
N VAL A 156 -3.21 -19.76 -23.85
CA VAL A 156 -2.56 -19.69 -22.54
C VAL A 156 -1.37 -18.74 -22.62
N GLY A 157 -1.41 -17.68 -21.81
CA GLY A 157 -0.42 -16.63 -21.80
C GLY A 157 -0.84 -15.32 -22.47
N GLU A 158 -1.99 -15.29 -23.15
CA GLU A 158 -2.60 -14.04 -23.61
C GLU A 158 -3.11 -13.18 -22.45
N THR A 159 -3.41 -11.90 -22.72
CA THR A 159 -3.80 -10.92 -21.70
C THR A 159 -5.23 -10.42 -21.84
N ILE A 160 -5.85 -10.17 -20.69
CA ILE A 160 -7.15 -9.52 -20.54
C ILE A 160 -6.94 -8.32 -19.62
N THR A 161 -7.32 -7.13 -20.06
CA THR A 161 -7.19 -5.89 -19.27
C THR A 161 -8.57 -5.33 -18.94
N LEU A 162 -8.79 -4.97 -17.68
CA LEU A 162 -9.97 -4.26 -17.20
C LEU A 162 -9.58 -2.86 -16.74
N THR A 163 -10.41 -1.86 -17.03
CA THR A 163 -10.18 -0.44 -16.66
C THR A 163 -11.37 0.12 -15.89
N ASP A 164 -11.12 0.94 -14.87
CA ASP A 164 -12.14 1.73 -14.15
C ASP A 164 -12.41 3.11 -14.79
N GLU A 165 -13.34 3.87 -14.21
CA GLU A 165 -13.68 5.22 -14.66
C GLU A 165 -12.55 6.25 -14.48
N ASN A 166 -11.60 5.98 -13.57
CA ASN A 166 -10.46 6.85 -13.29
C ASN A 166 -9.31 6.63 -14.30
N GLY A 167 -9.28 5.47 -14.95
CA GLY A 167 -8.21 5.02 -15.85
C GLY A 167 -7.19 4.10 -15.18
N ASN A 168 -7.52 3.48 -14.04
CA ASN A 168 -6.72 2.45 -13.41
C ASN A 168 -6.94 1.12 -14.13
N GLU A 169 -5.85 0.46 -14.52
CA GLU A 169 -5.87 -0.80 -15.28
C GLU A 169 -5.53 -1.99 -14.36
N ARG A 170 -6.14 -3.15 -14.66
CA ARG A 170 -5.82 -4.46 -14.10
C ARG A 170 -5.63 -5.44 -15.25
N THR A 171 -4.39 -5.89 -15.46
CA THR A 171 -4.03 -6.81 -16.55
C THR A 171 -3.81 -8.20 -15.98
N PHE A 172 -4.60 -9.15 -16.48
CA PHE A 172 -4.57 -10.57 -16.13
C PHE A 172 -3.98 -11.38 -17.28
N LYS A 173 -3.35 -12.51 -16.96
CA LYS A 173 -2.78 -13.45 -17.93
C LYS A 173 -3.53 -14.78 -17.88
N VAL A 174 -3.95 -15.28 -19.04
CA VAL A 174 -4.66 -16.56 -19.18
C VAL A 174 -3.77 -17.70 -18.70
N LYS A 175 -4.31 -18.56 -17.83
CA LYS A 175 -3.63 -19.74 -17.24
C LYS A 175 -4.21 -21.05 -17.76
N SER A 176 -5.52 -21.14 -17.94
CA SER A 176 -6.20 -22.25 -18.63
C SER A 176 -7.52 -21.79 -19.25
N LYS A 177 -8.08 -22.61 -20.15
CA LYS A 177 -9.48 -22.53 -20.59
C LYS A 177 -10.08 -23.94 -20.51
N GLU A 178 -11.29 -24.04 -19.98
CA GLU A 178 -11.98 -25.32 -19.76
C GLU A 178 -13.44 -25.18 -20.17
N SER A 179 -14.00 -26.22 -20.80
CA SER A 179 -15.43 -26.32 -21.13
C SER A 179 -16.10 -27.26 -20.15
N TYR A 180 -17.25 -26.88 -19.61
CA TYR A 180 -18.04 -27.72 -18.72
C TYR A 180 -19.48 -27.82 -19.24
N PRO A 181 -20.17 -28.97 -19.10
CA PRO A 181 -21.62 -29.04 -19.28
C PRO A 181 -22.31 -28.02 -18.36
N TYR A 182 -23.41 -27.43 -18.83
CA TYR A 182 -24.07 -26.31 -18.15
C TYR A 182 -24.44 -26.61 -16.68
N ASN A 183 -24.96 -27.82 -16.43
CA ASN A 183 -25.39 -28.26 -15.09
C ASN A 183 -24.23 -28.76 -14.21
N ASP A 184 -23.06 -29.04 -14.79
CA ASP A 184 -21.89 -29.64 -14.12
C ASP A 184 -20.74 -28.63 -13.94
N ALA A 185 -20.96 -27.34 -14.26
CA ALA A 185 -19.97 -26.29 -14.14
C ALA A 185 -19.56 -26.09 -12.66
N PRO A 186 -18.25 -26.15 -12.31
CA PRO A 186 -17.79 -26.15 -10.92
C PRO A 186 -17.88 -24.75 -10.28
N ILE A 187 -19.06 -24.39 -9.77
CA ILE A 187 -19.39 -23.06 -9.23
C ILE A 187 -18.33 -22.55 -8.24
N GLU A 188 -17.88 -23.37 -7.29
CA GLU A 188 -16.83 -22.98 -6.31
C GLU A 188 -15.46 -22.67 -6.96
N LYS A 189 -15.12 -23.32 -8.08
CA LYS A 189 -13.89 -23.01 -8.84
C LYS A 189 -14.02 -21.69 -9.62
N ILE A 190 -15.25 -21.29 -9.95
CA ILE A 190 -15.58 -20.17 -10.85
C ILE A 190 -15.88 -18.88 -10.06
N PHE A 191 -16.69 -18.96 -9.01
CA PHE A 191 -17.16 -17.85 -8.18
C PHE A 191 -16.62 -17.86 -6.75
N GLY A 192 -16.10 -19.01 -6.29
CA GLY A 192 -15.69 -19.21 -4.90
C GLY A 192 -14.41 -18.46 -4.48
N PRO A 193 -14.12 -18.44 -3.17
CA PRO A 193 -13.02 -17.69 -2.58
C PRO A 193 -11.64 -18.18 -3.04
N SER A 194 -10.65 -17.29 -3.03
CA SER A 194 -9.27 -17.64 -3.34
C SER A 194 -8.30 -16.58 -2.82
N ASP A 195 -7.15 -16.98 -2.30
CA ASP A 195 -6.08 -16.05 -1.90
C ASP A 195 -5.39 -15.39 -3.11
N LYS A 196 -5.59 -15.95 -4.31
CA LYS A 196 -5.12 -15.41 -5.58
C LYS A 196 -6.06 -14.33 -6.11
N ARG A 197 -5.50 -13.37 -6.84
CA ARG A 197 -6.21 -12.27 -7.53
C ARG A 197 -6.57 -12.74 -8.94
N LYS A 198 -7.78 -13.31 -9.12
CA LYS A 198 -8.22 -13.95 -10.36
C LYS A 198 -9.29 -13.14 -11.10
N LEU A 199 -9.33 -13.33 -12.41
CA LEU A 199 -10.47 -13.00 -13.26
C LEU A 199 -10.86 -14.25 -14.06
N ASN A 200 -12.12 -14.64 -13.99
CA ASN A 200 -12.68 -15.73 -14.77
C ASN A 200 -13.62 -15.14 -15.81
N VAL A 201 -13.37 -15.40 -17.09
CA VAL A 201 -14.20 -14.90 -18.20
C VAL A 201 -15.02 -16.04 -18.77
N ILE A 202 -16.34 -15.85 -18.85
CA ILE A 202 -17.32 -16.92 -19.12
C ILE A 202 -18.14 -16.62 -20.37
N THR A 203 -18.37 -17.64 -21.19
CA THR A 203 -19.37 -17.59 -22.27
C THR A 203 -20.03 -18.94 -22.52
N CYS A 204 -21.12 -18.94 -23.28
CA CYS A 204 -21.77 -20.15 -23.78
C CYS A 204 -20.93 -20.81 -24.88
N THR A 205 -20.92 -22.15 -24.98
CA THR A 205 -20.18 -22.85 -26.02
C THR A 205 -20.81 -24.19 -26.39
N GLY A 206 -20.21 -24.90 -27.34
CA GLY A 206 -20.75 -26.11 -27.96
C GLY A 206 -21.64 -25.81 -29.16
N THR A 207 -22.31 -26.84 -29.68
CA THR A 207 -23.35 -26.70 -30.72
C THR A 207 -24.66 -26.29 -30.05
N PHE A 208 -25.36 -25.31 -30.61
CA PHE A 208 -26.66 -24.87 -30.09
C PHE A 208 -27.72 -25.98 -30.19
N ASP A 209 -28.41 -26.26 -29.09
CA ASP A 209 -29.53 -27.19 -29.03
C ASP A 209 -30.80 -26.46 -29.46
N HIS A 210 -31.26 -26.76 -30.68
CA HIS A 210 -32.44 -26.12 -31.26
C HIS A 210 -33.77 -26.53 -30.61
N ASP A 211 -33.84 -27.68 -29.94
CA ASP A 211 -35.06 -28.12 -29.25
C ASP A 211 -35.17 -27.41 -27.90
N LYS A 212 -34.09 -27.43 -27.11
CA LYS A 212 -34.01 -26.78 -25.79
C LYS A 212 -33.79 -25.27 -25.85
N HIS A 213 -33.37 -24.75 -27.00
CA HIS A 213 -33.00 -23.34 -27.22
C HIS A 213 -31.80 -22.86 -26.37
N GLU A 214 -30.86 -23.77 -26.06
CA GLU A 214 -29.72 -23.49 -25.17
C GLU A 214 -28.37 -23.92 -25.76
N TYR A 215 -27.29 -23.42 -25.17
CA TYR A 215 -25.95 -23.97 -25.35
C TYR A 215 -25.68 -25.03 -24.27
N PRO A 216 -25.20 -26.24 -24.63
CA PRO A 216 -24.98 -27.33 -23.67
C PRO A 216 -23.82 -27.05 -22.70
N ASP A 217 -22.85 -26.24 -23.11
CA ASP A 217 -21.60 -26.03 -22.39
C ASP A 217 -21.40 -24.55 -21.96
N ARG A 218 -20.56 -24.34 -20.95
CA ARG A 218 -19.99 -23.04 -20.58
C ARG A 218 -18.46 -23.12 -20.67
N LEU A 219 -17.88 -22.24 -21.49
CA LEU A 219 -16.45 -22.01 -21.54
C LEU A 219 -16.06 -21.08 -20.39
N VAL A 220 -15.06 -21.48 -19.60
CA VAL A 220 -14.44 -20.63 -18.58
C VAL A 220 -12.96 -20.46 -18.90
N VAL A 221 -12.55 -19.20 -19.05
CA VAL A 221 -11.16 -18.78 -19.19
C VAL A 221 -10.65 -18.33 -17.83
N TYR A 222 -9.72 -19.10 -17.26
CA TYR A 222 -9.12 -18.82 -15.95
C TYR A 222 -7.88 -17.94 -16.12
N THR A 223 -7.85 -16.81 -15.43
CA THR A 223 -6.72 -15.87 -15.47
C THR A 223 -6.26 -15.48 -14.07
N GLU A 224 -5.00 -15.05 -13.95
CA GLU A 224 -4.44 -14.47 -12.72
C GLU A 224 -3.82 -13.11 -13.04
N LEU A 225 -3.94 -12.16 -12.13
CA LEU A 225 -3.39 -10.81 -12.26
C LEU A 225 -1.86 -10.87 -12.45
N ILE A 226 -1.33 -10.07 -13.39
CA ILE A 226 0.11 -9.93 -13.65
C ILE A 226 0.62 -8.50 -13.58
N SER A 227 -0.26 -7.50 -13.69
CA SER A 227 0.11 -6.09 -13.58
C SER A 227 -1.10 -5.26 -13.14
N GLU A 228 -0.82 -4.29 -12.27
CA GLU A 228 -1.70 -3.18 -11.97
C GLU A 228 -1.01 -1.92 -12.49
N LYS A 229 -1.77 -1.01 -13.10
CA LYS A 229 -1.26 0.29 -13.51
C LYS A 229 -2.24 1.35 -13.06
N GLN A 230 -1.80 2.19 -12.14
CA GLN A 230 -2.53 3.40 -11.80
C GLN A 230 -2.32 4.46 -12.88
N LYS A 231 -3.22 5.44 -12.94
CA LYS A 231 -3.03 6.63 -13.79
C LYS A 231 -2.05 7.64 -13.18
N GLN A 232 -1.73 7.50 -11.89
CA GLN A 232 -0.59 8.16 -11.26
C GLN A 232 0.66 7.30 -11.45
N GLU A 233 1.72 7.91 -11.96
CA GLU A 233 3.02 7.27 -12.18
C GLU A 233 3.75 7.07 -10.84
N GLU A 234 4.45 5.95 -10.67
CA GLU A 234 5.37 5.73 -9.56
C GLU A 234 6.56 6.69 -9.68
N LYS A 235 6.45 7.87 -9.07
CA LYS A 235 7.53 8.85 -9.07
C LYS A 235 8.58 8.49 -8.02
N THR A 236 9.77 8.16 -8.51
CA THR A 236 11.00 8.36 -7.75
C THR A 236 11.24 9.87 -7.58
N PRO A 237 11.69 10.34 -6.41
CA PRO A 237 12.00 11.76 -6.22
C PRO A 237 13.28 12.15 -6.98
N GLU A 238 13.40 13.44 -7.30
CA GLU A 238 14.64 14.01 -7.84
C GLU A 238 15.77 13.95 -6.78
N PRO A 239 17.05 13.82 -7.20
CA PRO A 239 18.18 13.91 -6.28
C PRO A 239 18.32 15.30 -5.66
N PRO A 240 18.95 15.42 -4.47
CA PRO A 240 19.34 16.71 -3.93
C PRO A 240 20.44 17.34 -4.80
N THR A 241 20.42 18.66 -4.89
CA THR A 241 21.38 19.46 -5.66
C THR A 241 22.31 20.26 -4.74
N ASP A 242 23.42 20.75 -5.31
CA ASP A 242 24.41 21.57 -4.58
C ASP A 242 24.89 20.87 -3.30
N VAL A 243 25.24 19.59 -3.43
CA VAL A 243 25.86 18.83 -2.34
C VAL A 243 27.29 19.31 -2.21
N THR A 244 27.66 19.79 -1.04
CA THR A 244 29.00 20.31 -0.73
C THR A 244 29.54 19.70 0.55
N GLN A 245 30.87 19.64 0.66
CA GLN A 245 31.58 19.30 1.89
C GLN A 245 32.40 20.52 2.34
N GLU A 246 32.28 20.87 3.62
CA GLU A 246 33.02 21.94 4.29
C GLU A 246 33.65 21.32 5.56
N SER A 247 34.87 20.80 5.41
CA SER A 247 35.50 19.92 6.43
C SER A 247 34.55 18.78 6.82
N ASN A 248 34.33 18.52 8.12
CA ASN A 248 33.44 17.46 8.59
C ASN A 248 31.92 17.68 8.29
N VAL A 249 31.50 18.76 7.62
CA VAL A 249 30.08 19.06 7.36
C VAL A 249 29.71 18.84 5.90
N ILE A 250 28.75 17.96 5.62
CA ILE A 250 28.13 17.78 4.30
C ILE A 250 26.84 18.62 4.28
N ASN A 251 26.66 19.53 3.31
CA ASN A 251 25.44 20.35 3.13
C ASN A 251 24.79 20.05 1.77
N TRP A 252 23.49 20.37 1.61
CA TRP A 252 22.79 20.26 0.31
C TRP A 252 21.54 21.14 0.21
N HIS A 253 21.06 21.39 -1.02
CA HIS A 253 19.77 22.05 -1.25
C HIS A 253 18.57 21.08 -1.13
N ALA A 254 17.52 21.54 -0.46
CA ALA A 254 16.28 20.78 -0.30
C ALA A 254 15.46 20.70 -1.60
N VAL A 255 15.16 19.46 -2.02
CA VAL A 255 14.20 19.15 -3.09
C VAL A 255 12.81 19.65 -2.71
N ARG A 256 12.10 20.23 -3.69
CA ARG A 256 10.84 20.96 -3.51
C ARG A 256 9.63 20.18 -4.03
N ALA A 257 9.48 18.95 -3.56
CA ALA A 257 8.27 18.16 -3.74
C ALA A 257 7.58 17.92 -2.38
N ASP A 258 6.25 17.80 -2.40
CA ASP A 258 5.39 17.75 -1.21
C ASP A 258 5.21 16.32 -0.65
N ASP A 259 5.98 15.37 -1.16
CA ASP A 259 6.06 13.97 -0.77
C ASP A 259 7.43 13.60 -0.16
N VAL A 260 8.42 14.49 -0.14
CA VAL A 260 9.74 14.22 0.43
C VAL A 260 9.64 14.06 1.94
N ILE A 261 10.07 12.90 2.47
CA ILE A 261 10.09 12.60 3.90
C ILE A 261 11.48 12.81 4.52
N GLY A 262 12.54 12.69 3.73
CA GLY A 262 13.91 12.88 4.18
C GLY A 262 14.97 12.60 3.13
N TYR A 263 16.20 12.42 3.60
CA TYR A 263 17.40 12.27 2.80
C TYR A 263 18.32 11.24 3.45
N ARG A 264 18.86 10.30 2.68
CA ARG A 264 19.92 9.38 3.14
C ARG A 264 21.27 9.92 2.70
N VAL A 265 22.27 9.85 3.58
CA VAL A 265 23.66 10.26 3.35
C VAL A 265 24.53 9.01 3.30
N TYR A 266 25.28 8.88 2.23
CA TYR A 266 26.17 7.75 1.99
C TYR A 266 27.62 8.19 2.02
N LYS A 267 28.49 7.39 2.66
CA LYS A 267 29.94 7.58 2.74
C LYS A 267 30.64 6.40 2.08
N LYS A 268 31.73 6.64 1.35
CA LYS A 268 32.75 5.64 1.04
C LYS A 268 34.06 6.11 1.65
N SER A 269 34.58 5.35 2.62
CA SER A 269 35.86 5.66 3.26
C SER A 269 37.02 5.56 2.26
N ALA A 270 38.14 6.23 2.51
CA ALA A 270 39.33 6.15 1.66
C ALA A 270 39.84 4.71 1.46
N SER A 271 39.65 3.86 2.48
CA SER A 271 40.03 2.44 2.53
C SER A 271 38.96 1.45 2.02
N GLU A 272 37.78 1.93 1.62
CA GLU A 272 36.64 1.10 1.22
C GLU A 272 36.32 1.23 -0.28
N GLU A 273 35.78 0.16 -0.88
CA GLU A 273 35.37 0.13 -2.30
C GLU A 273 33.90 0.56 -2.50
N GLU A 274 33.03 0.32 -1.52
CA GLU A 274 31.57 0.53 -1.61
C GLU A 274 31.07 1.67 -0.71
N TYR A 275 29.96 2.29 -1.08
CA TYR A 275 29.33 3.36 -0.30
C TYR A 275 28.32 2.77 0.70
N THR A 276 28.49 3.08 1.98
CA THR A 276 27.60 2.68 3.08
C THR A 276 26.66 3.81 3.50
N HIS A 277 25.45 3.48 3.94
CA HIS A 277 24.50 4.46 4.49
C HIS A 277 24.93 4.83 5.91
N VAL A 278 25.24 6.11 6.15
CA VAL A 278 25.76 6.60 7.44
C VAL A 278 24.79 7.46 8.24
N ALA A 279 23.84 8.16 7.58
CA ALA A 279 22.85 8.98 8.28
C ALA A 279 21.58 9.24 7.46
N SER A 280 20.44 9.29 8.15
CA SER A 280 19.16 9.74 7.61
C SER A 280 18.72 11.05 8.27
N ILE A 281 18.29 12.02 7.47
CA ILE A 281 17.95 13.38 7.90
C ILE A 281 16.55 13.76 7.40
N SER A 282 15.65 14.13 8.31
CA SER A 282 14.23 14.34 7.99
C SER A 282 14.01 15.57 7.09
N ALA A 283 12.91 15.58 6.32
CA ALA A 283 12.60 16.67 5.39
C ALA A 283 12.51 18.04 6.08
N HIS A 284 12.02 18.09 7.32
CA HIS A 284 11.88 19.30 8.12
C HIS A 284 13.18 19.75 8.85
N GLU A 285 14.23 18.92 8.86
CA GLU A 285 15.50 19.24 9.54
C GLU A 285 16.46 20.05 8.66
N ARG A 286 17.52 20.60 9.25
CA ARG A 286 18.59 21.27 8.49
C ARG A 286 19.21 20.27 7.50
N LYS A 287 19.41 20.71 6.25
CA LYS A 287 20.02 19.92 5.16
C LYS A 287 21.54 19.91 5.31
N SER A 288 21.98 19.30 6.40
CA SER A 288 23.39 19.17 6.75
C SER A 288 23.63 17.95 7.64
N PHE A 289 24.65 17.18 7.33
CA PHE A 289 25.19 16.10 8.16
C PHE A 289 26.58 16.48 8.66
N PHE A 290 26.99 15.93 9.81
CA PHE A 290 28.32 16.15 10.39
C PHE A 290 28.94 14.79 10.70
N ASP A 291 30.09 14.51 10.10
CA ASP A 291 30.81 13.25 10.28
C ASP A 291 31.89 13.39 11.35
N GLU A 292 31.64 12.80 12.52
CA GLU A 292 32.60 12.73 13.63
C GLU A 292 33.84 11.88 13.30
N ASN A 293 33.77 11.03 12.27
CA ASN A 293 34.83 10.08 11.88
C ASN A 293 35.24 10.29 10.41
N HIS A 294 35.34 11.55 9.99
CA HIS A 294 35.82 11.96 8.67
C HIS A 294 37.36 11.77 8.55
N GLU A 295 37.80 11.19 7.43
CA GLU A 295 39.20 11.01 7.03
C GLU A 295 39.47 11.61 5.63
N GLU A 296 40.71 12.05 5.38
CA GLU A 296 41.15 12.61 4.08
C GLU A 296 40.97 11.56 2.96
N GLY A 297 40.28 11.93 1.88
CA GLY A 297 39.98 11.02 0.77
C GLY A 297 38.72 10.15 0.94
N ASP A 298 37.92 10.41 1.99
CA ASP A 298 36.50 10.03 2.01
C ASP A 298 35.75 10.56 0.77
N SER A 299 34.56 10.03 0.49
CA SER A 299 33.63 10.63 -0.48
C SER A 299 32.18 10.37 -0.10
N TYR A 300 31.31 11.34 -0.38
CA TYR A 300 29.91 11.33 0.02
C TYR A 300 28.96 11.55 -1.15
N TYR A 301 27.74 11.01 -1.05
CA TYR A 301 26.58 11.46 -1.83
C TYR A 301 25.33 11.48 -0.95
N VAL A 302 24.30 12.17 -1.41
CA VAL A 302 23.00 12.26 -0.73
C VAL A 302 21.90 11.85 -1.71
N THR A 303 20.86 11.20 -1.22
CA THR A 303 19.63 10.87 -1.96
C THR A 303 18.43 11.49 -1.29
N THR A 304 17.34 11.65 -2.04
CA THR A 304 16.03 12.06 -1.54
C THR A 304 15.17 10.82 -1.33
N VAL A 305 14.44 10.73 -0.22
CA VAL A 305 13.45 9.67 0.02
C VAL A 305 12.06 10.31 0.09
N ASN A 306 11.10 9.73 -0.65
CA ASN A 306 9.71 10.18 -0.63
C ASN A 306 8.79 9.31 0.25
N ILE A 307 7.51 9.69 0.32
CA ILE A 307 6.50 9.10 1.20
C ILE A 307 6.11 7.65 0.86
N GLN A 308 6.47 7.18 -0.35
CA GLN A 308 6.38 5.77 -0.76
C GLN A 308 7.66 5.00 -0.41
N GLU A 309 8.60 5.63 0.30
CA GLU A 309 9.95 5.14 0.62
C GLU A 309 10.82 4.88 -0.64
N ASN A 310 10.39 5.41 -1.80
CA ASN A 310 11.17 5.44 -3.03
C ASN A 310 12.34 6.42 -2.89
N GLU A 311 13.52 5.97 -3.27
CA GLU A 311 14.78 6.71 -3.16
C GLU A 311 15.24 7.23 -4.53
N SER A 312 15.76 8.46 -4.56
CA SER A 312 16.30 9.06 -5.79
C SER A 312 17.54 8.33 -6.29
N LYS A 313 17.97 8.67 -7.51
CA LYS A 313 19.38 8.45 -7.89
C LYS A 313 20.31 9.19 -6.90
N PRO A 314 21.57 8.75 -6.74
CA PRO A 314 22.60 9.54 -6.06
C PRO A 314 22.69 10.97 -6.59
N SER A 315 22.99 11.93 -5.72
CA SER A 315 23.50 13.24 -6.11
C SER A 315 24.84 13.12 -6.87
N GLU A 316 25.35 14.26 -7.34
CA GLU A 316 26.78 14.37 -7.60
C GLU A 316 27.57 14.02 -6.33
N LYS A 317 28.74 13.39 -6.52
CA LYS A 317 29.59 12.90 -5.43
C LYS A 317 30.62 13.96 -5.06
N VAL A 318 30.70 14.29 -3.77
CA VAL A 318 31.75 15.15 -3.23
C VAL A 318 32.92 14.29 -2.75
N PRO A 319 34.18 14.62 -3.08
CA PRO A 319 35.33 14.16 -2.30
C PRO A 319 35.33 14.84 -0.93
N GLY A 320 36.05 14.26 0.04
CA GLY A 320 36.39 14.92 1.29
C GLY A 320 37.75 15.63 1.19
N GLU A 321 37.73 16.96 1.31
CA GLU A 321 38.89 17.84 1.58
C GLU A 321 39.26 17.89 3.07
#